data_AF-A0A6S5JXJ2-F1
#
_entry.id   AF-A0A6S5JXJ2-F1
#
_cell.length_a   1.000
_cell.length_b   1.000
_cell.length_c   1.000
_cell.angle_alpha   90.00
_cell.angle_beta   90.00
_cell.angle_gamma   90.00
#
_symmetry.space_group_name_H-M   'P 1'
#
loop_
_entity.id
_entity.type
_entity.pdbx_description
1 polymer ?
#
loop_
_entity_poly.entity_id
_entity_poly.type
_entity_poly.pdbx_seq_one_letter_code
_entity_poly.pdbx_strand_id
1 'polypeptide(L)'
;MGKFSYGQISHSNEVLDRVINAYGFTSKLMLADHFGMASSSLAGRYKRGGFPADMVVRCVAETGASLEWLATGQDRKFDDEELDIIKMPRRKIVDGLLYDAGRYMLDKVSFLPGVPLPKSPICVQEGNSQFIVDTLFTEVYDDQWLVEIEGKISICTLTRIPIKKVRVSGVGMAFDCAIEDIKILCRVVLTIR
;
A
#
# COMPACT_ATOMS: atom_id res chain seq x y z
N MET A 1 -20.68 19.65 1.74
CA MET A 1 -19.44 19.87 2.50
C MET A 1 -18.27 19.76 1.54
N GLY A 2 -17.37 20.74 1.50
CA GLY A 2 -16.13 20.67 0.73
C GLY A 2 -15.10 19.79 1.44
N LYS A 3 -14.05 19.34 0.73
CA LYS A 3 -12.96 18.55 1.33
C LYS A 3 -12.19 19.30 2.42
N PHE A 4 -12.10 20.62 2.30
CA PHE A 4 -11.47 21.50 3.28
C PHE A 4 -12.19 22.84 3.34
N SER A 5 -11.96 23.58 4.43
CA SER A 5 -12.49 24.94 4.57
C SER A 5 -11.66 25.91 3.72
N TYR A 6 -12.30 26.50 2.71
CA TYR A 6 -11.67 27.51 1.86
C TYR A 6 -12.23 28.89 2.21
N GLY A 7 -11.37 29.74 2.78
CA GLY A 7 -11.66 31.16 3.00
C GLY A 7 -11.21 32.02 1.82
N GLN A 8 -11.75 33.25 1.71
CA GLN A 8 -11.32 34.19 0.69
C GLN A 8 -9.87 34.64 0.98
N ILE A 9 -8.93 34.26 0.11
CA ILE A 9 -7.51 34.60 0.24
C ILE A 9 -7.32 36.07 -0.20
N SER A 10 -7.07 36.94 0.78
CA SER A 10 -6.83 38.38 0.55
C SER A 10 -5.46 38.67 -0.05
N HIS A 11 -4.45 37.84 0.26
CA HIS A 11 -3.06 38.04 -0.17
C HIS A 11 -2.48 36.80 -0.86
N SER A 12 -2.04 36.98 -2.11
CA SER A 12 -1.42 35.97 -2.97
C SER A 12 -0.04 35.52 -2.51
N ASN A 13 0.61 36.27 -1.61
CA ASN A 13 2.02 36.10 -1.26
C ASN A 13 2.29 34.69 -0.70
N GLU A 14 1.52 34.27 0.29
CA GLU A 14 1.73 32.99 0.96
C GLU A 14 1.47 31.81 0.02
N VAL A 15 0.48 31.93 -0.87
CA VAL A 15 0.18 30.91 -1.88
C VAL A 15 1.33 30.79 -2.87
N LEU A 16 1.84 31.91 -3.38
CA LEU A 16 2.96 31.93 -4.32
C LEU A 16 4.25 31.42 -3.67
N ASP A 17 4.50 31.76 -2.40
CA ASP A 17 5.66 31.25 -1.66
C ASP A 17 5.55 29.72 -1.42
N ARG A 18 4.35 29.20 -1.20
CA ARG A 18 4.11 27.75 -1.17
C ARG A 18 4.28 27.09 -2.54
N VAL A 19 3.90 27.74 -3.63
CA VAL A 19 4.18 27.26 -5.00
C VAL A 19 5.70 27.18 -5.24
N ILE A 20 6.47 28.20 -4.86
CA ILE A 20 7.95 28.16 -4.92
C ILE A 20 8.49 26.95 -4.15
N ASN A 21 7.98 26.76 -2.94
CA ASN A 21 8.39 25.66 -2.08
C ASN A 21 8.02 24.29 -2.69
N ALA A 22 6.84 24.13 -3.28
CA ALA A 22 6.39 22.91 -3.96
C ALA A 22 7.32 22.47 -5.09
N TYR A 23 7.80 23.42 -5.90
CA TYR A 23 8.79 23.15 -6.94
C TYR A 23 10.23 22.96 -6.42
N GLY A 24 10.49 23.19 -5.13
CA GLY A 24 11.84 23.16 -4.57
C GLY A 24 12.72 24.33 -5.02
N PHE A 25 12.12 25.43 -5.47
CA PHE A 25 12.85 26.61 -5.92
C PHE A 25 13.38 27.42 -4.74
N THR A 26 14.57 27.98 -4.90
CA THR A 26 15.20 28.85 -3.89
C THR A 26 14.96 30.34 -4.16
N SER A 27 14.37 30.70 -5.30
CA SER A 27 14.13 32.09 -5.68
C SER A 27 12.84 32.29 -6.49
N LYS A 28 12.28 33.50 -6.39
CA LYS A 28 11.14 33.96 -7.21
C LYS A 28 11.48 34.01 -8.70
N LEU A 29 12.75 34.21 -9.04
CA LEU A 29 13.20 34.25 -10.43
C LEU A 29 13.04 32.89 -11.11
N MET A 30 13.37 31.80 -10.41
CA MET A 30 13.17 30.43 -10.93
C MET A 30 11.70 30.14 -11.18
N LEU A 31 10.81 30.62 -10.32
CA LEU A 31 9.37 30.50 -10.56
C LEU A 31 8.91 31.29 -11.80
N ALA A 32 9.41 32.51 -11.97
CA ALA A 32 9.07 33.33 -13.14
C ALA A 32 9.53 32.65 -14.45
N ASP A 33 10.75 32.12 -14.44
CA ASP A 33 11.34 31.38 -15.57
C ASP A 33 10.54 30.11 -15.90
N HIS A 34 10.22 29.29 -14.89
CA HIS A 34 9.41 28.07 -15.04
C HIS A 34 8.03 28.33 -15.63
N PHE A 35 7.41 29.45 -15.26
CA PHE A 35 6.12 29.88 -15.79
C PHE A 35 6.22 30.70 -17.09
N GLY A 36 7.41 30.88 -17.66
CA GLY A 36 7.63 31.61 -18.91
C GLY A 36 7.21 33.07 -18.82
N MET A 37 7.35 33.71 -17.66
CA MET A 37 6.94 35.09 -17.44
C MET A 37 8.08 35.99 -16.95
N ALA A 38 7.99 37.29 -17.24
CA ALA A 38 8.94 38.26 -16.74
C ALA A 38 8.85 38.42 -15.21
N SER A 39 9.98 38.70 -14.55
CA SER A 39 10.03 38.93 -13.09
C SER A 39 9.10 40.05 -12.62
N SER A 40 8.90 41.09 -13.45
CA SER A 40 7.94 42.17 -13.20
C SER A 40 6.49 41.68 -13.22
N SER A 41 6.16 40.70 -14.06
CA SER A 41 4.84 40.08 -14.13
C SER A 41 4.55 39.26 -12.88
N LEU A 42 5.53 38.48 -12.40
CA LEU A 42 5.42 37.74 -11.14
C LEU A 42 5.30 38.71 -9.95
N ALA A 43 6.11 39.76 -9.90
CA ALA A 43 6.02 40.79 -8.84
C ALA A 43 4.63 41.46 -8.82
N GLY A 44 4.02 41.68 -9.98
CA GLY A 44 2.64 42.14 -10.10
C GLY A 44 1.63 41.16 -9.49
N ARG A 45 1.85 39.84 -9.63
CA ARG A 45 0.99 38.82 -9.01
C ARG A 45 1.08 38.83 -7.49
N TYR A 46 2.27 39.07 -6.91
CA TYR A 46 2.41 39.29 -5.46
C TYR A 46 1.64 40.54 -4.98
N LYS A 47 1.64 41.62 -5.76
CA LYS A 47 1.02 42.89 -5.36
C LYS A 47 -0.50 42.97 -5.56
N ARG A 48 -1.04 42.29 -6.59
CA ARG A 48 -2.47 42.36 -6.94
C ARG A 48 -3.40 41.66 -5.94
N GLY A 49 -2.86 40.73 -5.15
CA GLY A 49 -3.69 39.89 -4.28
C GLY A 49 -4.54 38.88 -5.06
N GLY A 50 -5.44 38.21 -4.35
CA GLY A 50 -6.30 37.16 -4.91
C GLY A 50 -5.59 35.80 -5.08
N PHE A 51 -6.37 34.76 -5.38
CA PHE A 51 -5.84 33.41 -5.50
C PHE A 51 -5.25 33.15 -6.90
N PRO A 52 -3.95 32.83 -7.04
CA PRO A 52 -3.30 32.58 -8.32
C PRO A 52 -3.65 31.19 -8.87
N ALA A 53 -4.91 30.98 -9.26
CA ALA A 53 -5.46 29.69 -9.62
C ALA A 53 -4.70 29.02 -10.77
N ASP A 54 -4.28 29.77 -11.79
CA ASP A 54 -3.49 29.27 -12.93
C ASP A 54 -2.17 28.65 -12.48
N MET A 55 -1.47 29.31 -11.56
CA MET A 55 -0.19 28.83 -11.04
C MET A 55 -0.37 27.65 -10.08
N VAL A 56 -1.40 27.69 -9.24
CA VAL A 56 -1.69 26.61 -8.28
C VAL A 56 -2.11 25.33 -9.00
N VAL A 57 -3.03 25.40 -9.97
CA VAL A 57 -3.47 24.22 -10.73
C VAL A 57 -2.30 23.57 -11.46
N ARG A 58 -1.43 24.37 -12.08
CA ARG A 58 -0.22 23.86 -12.74
C ARG A 58 0.75 23.23 -11.75
N CYS A 59 0.94 23.86 -10.59
CA CYS A 59 1.79 23.34 -9.52
C CYS A 59 1.30 21.98 -8.99
N VAL A 60 0.00 21.83 -8.74
CA VAL A 60 -0.60 20.53 -8.36
C VAL A 60 -0.33 19.49 -9.43
N ALA A 61 -0.57 19.82 -10.71
CA ALA A 61 -0.40 18.89 -11.82
C ALA A 61 1.06 18.44 -12.04
N GLU A 62 2.03 19.33 -11.81
CA GLU A 62 3.44 19.07 -12.07
C GLU A 62 4.19 18.48 -10.88
N THR A 63 3.79 18.81 -9.64
CA THR A 63 4.52 18.42 -8.42
C THR A 63 3.78 17.38 -7.59
N GLY A 64 2.47 17.22 -7.75
CA GLY A 64 1.65 16.39 -6.87
C GLY A 64 1.37 17.03 -5.50
N ALA A 65 1.71 18.31 -5.31
CA ALA A 65 1.43 19.01 -4.06
C ALA A 65 -0.08 19.10 -3.78
N SER A 66 -0.45 19.01 -2.50
CA SER A 66 -1.83 19.12 -2.04
C SER A 66 -2.40 20.50 -2.35
N LEU A 67 -3.58 20.53 -2.99
CA LEU A 67 -4.30 21.77 -3.25
C LEU A 67 -4.70 22.46 -1.94
N GLU A 68 -5.05 21.70 -0.91
CA GLU A 68 -5.39 22.24 0.40
C GLU A 68 -4.20 22.98 0.98
N TRP A 69 -3.02 22.33 1.01
CA TRP A 69 -1.80 22.97 1.51
C TRP A 69 -1.41 24.20 0.71
N LEU A 70 -1.46 24.15 -0.63
CA LEU A 70 -1.18 25.32 -1.47
C LEU A 70 -2.14 26.48 -1.15
N ALA A 71 -3.43 26.19 -0.96
CA ALA A 71 -4.45 27.20 -0.71
C ALA A 71 -4.44 27.77 0.71
N THR A 72 -4.33 26.92 1.73
CA THR A 72 -4.56 27.28 3.14
C THR A 72 -3.29 27.26 3.99
N GLY A 73 -2.23 26.61 3.50
CA GLY A 73 -1.03 26.29 4.29
C GLY A 73 -1.28 25.24 5.37
N GLN A 74 -2.48 24.66 5.43
CA GLN A 74 -2.86 23.59 6.35
C GLN A 74 -2.61 22.23 5.72
N ASP A 75 -2.53 21.21 6.57
CA ASP A 75 -2.25 19.83 6.18
C ASP A 75 -0.88 19.66 5.49
N ARG A 76 -0.66 18.54 4.82
CA ARG A 76 0.62 18.12 4.25
C ARG A 76 0.86 18.72 2.86
N LYS A 77 2.11 19.11 2.61
CA LYS A 77 2.58 19.67 1.33
C LYS A 77 2.37 18.74 0.14
N PHE A 78 2.76 17.49 0.32
CA PHE A 78 2.47 16.39 -0.60
C PHE A 78 1.59 15.42 0.17
N ASP A 79 0.70 14.72 -0.53
CA ASP A 79 0.08 13.49 -0.02
C ASP A 79 1.15 12.38 -0.01
N ASP A 80 2.26 12.63 0.69
CA ASP A 80 3.22 11.62 1.11
C ASP A 80 2.63 10.91 2.33
N GLU A 81 1.51 10.23 2.12
CA GLU A 81 1.46 8.91 2.73
C GLU A 81 2.43 8.07 1.89
N GLU A 82 3.68 7.96 2.35
CA GLU A 82 4.32 6.64 2.27
C GLU A 82 3.37 5.70 3.00
N LEU A 83 2.30 5.27 2.30
CA LEU A 83 1.42 4.23 2.72
C LEU A 83 2.39 3.09 3.00
N ASP A 84 2.52 2.69 4.26
CA ASP A 84 3.42 1.63 4.66
C ASP A 84 2.78 0.30 4.26
N ILE A 85 2.53 0.15 2.96
CA ILE A 85 1.73 -0.90 2.36
C ILE A 85 2.64 -1.94 1.75
N ILE A 86 2.25 -3.19 1.91
CA ILE A 86 2.80 -4.31 1.19
C ILE A 86 1.90 -4.61 -0.01
N LYS A 87 2.48 -4.68 -1.20
CA LYS A 87 1.81 -5.08 -2.44
C LYS A 87 2.23 -6.49 -2.78
N MET A 88 1.28 -7.38 -3.03
CA MET A 88 1.57 -8.78 -3.33
C MET A 88 0.64 -9.35 -4.41
N PRO A 89 1.04 -10.41 -5.12
CA PRO A 89 0.14 -11.16 -5.98
C PRO A 89 -1.05 -11.69 -5.18
N ARG A 90 -2.22 -11.70 -5.80
CA ARG A 90 -3.42 -12.31 -5.24
C ARG A 90 -3.76 -13.54 -6.06
N ARG A 91 -4.07 -14.63 -5.37
CA ARG A 91 -4.59 -15.86 -5.97
C ARG A 91 -5.88 -16.27 -5.27
N LYS A 92 -6.70 -17.06 -5.94
CA LYS A 92 -7.90 -17.67 -5.36
C LYS A 92 -7.87 -19.18 -5.55
N ILE A 93 -8.34 -19.90 -4.55
CA ILE A 93 -8.57 -21.35 -4.63
C ILE A 93 -10.00 -21.56 -5.13
N VAL A 94 -10.15 -22.27 -6.25
CA VAL A 94 -11.44 -22.71 -6.80
C VAL A 94 -11.32 -24.19 -7.10
N ASP A 95 -12.18 -25.00 -6.50
CA ASP A 95 -12.18 -26.47 -6.62
C ASP A 95 -10.79 -27.11 -6.35
N GLY A 96 -10.06 -26.55 -5.38
CA GLY A 96 -8.72 -26.99 -4.98
C GLY A 96 -7.61 -26.63 -5.99
N LEU A 97 -7.84 -25.69 -6.90
CA LEU A 97 -6.84 -25.19 -7.84
C LEU A 97 -6.60 -23.69 -7.63
N LEU A 98 -5.35 -23.26 -7.77
CA LEU A 98 -4.94 -21.86 -7.66
C LEU A 98 -5.10 -21.12 -8.98
N TYR A 99 -5.81 -19.99 -8.94
CA TYR A 99 -5.98 -19.08 -10.07
C TYR A 99 -5.46 -17.70 -9.74
N ASP A 100 -4.92 -16.99 -10.74
CA ASP A 100 -4.57 -15.59 -10.61
C ASP A 100 -5.82 -14.74 -10.32
N ALA A 101 -5.69 -13.80 -9.39
CA ALA A 101 -6.75 -12.87 -8.98
C ALA A 101 -6.22 -11.44 -8.87
N GLY A 102 -5.17 -11.11 -9.62
CA GLY A 102 -4.57 -9.77 -9.66
C GLY A 102 -3.63 -9.49 -8.48
N ARG A 103 -3.81 -8.32 -7.84
CA ARG A 103 -2.94 -7.84 -6.75
C ARG A 103 -3.74 -7.56 -5.49
N TYR A 104 -3.08 -7.74 -4.35
CA TYR A 104 -3.58 -7.38 -3.04
C TYR A 104 -2.66 -6.34 -2.41
N MET A 105 -3.25 -5.38 -1.70
CA MET A 105 -2.55 -4.29 -1.03
C MET A 105 -3.01 -4.28 0.42
N LEU A 106 -2.05 -4.28 1.34
CA LEU A 106 -2.33 -4.33 2.78
C LEU A 106 -1.39 -3.41 3.52
N ASP A 107 -1.89 -2.69 4.50
CA ASP A 107 -1.05 -1.90 5.41
C ASP A 107 -0.18 -2.84 6.27
N LYS A 108 1.12 -2.57 6.37
CA LYS A 108 2.07 -3.36 7.15
C LYS A 108 1.74 -3.34 8.65
N VAL A 109 0.98 -2.37 9.14
CA VAL A 109 0.47 -2.37 10.52
C VAL A 109 -0.52 -3.51 10.79
N SER A 110 -1.06 -4.14 9.73
CA SER A 110 -1.94 -5.30 9.85
C SER A 110 -1.21 -6.55 10.36
N PHE A 111 0.12 -6.56 10.32
CA PHE A 111 0.93 -7.65 10.85
C PHE A 111 1.23 -7.44 12.34
N LEU A 112 1.43 -8.55 13.06
CA LEU A 112 1.73 -8.48 14.49
C LEU A 112 3.04 -7.72 14.77
N PRO A 113 3.05 -6.75 15.70
CA PRO A 113 4.26 -6.05 16.09
C PRO A 113 5.36 -7.02 16.54
N GLY A 114 6.58 -6.81 16.08
CA GLY A 114 7.74 -7.64 16.43
C GLY A 114 7.89 -8.94 15.62
N VAL A 115 6.93 -9.26 14.74
CA VAL A 115 7.08 -10.37 13.79
C VAL A 115 7.65 -9.81 12.47
N PRO A 116 8.73 -10.40 11.93
CA PRO A 116 9.25 -9.99 10.63
C PRO A 116 8.19 -10.12 9.54
N LEU A 117 8.12 -9.11 8.68
CA LEU A 117 7.26 -9.14 7.51
C LEU A 117 7.64 -10.30 6.58
N PRO A 118 6.66 -10.87 5.86
CA PRO A 118 6.93 -11.95 4.91
C PRO A 118 7.87 -11.49 3.79
N LYS A 119 8.83 -12.35 3.42
CA LYS A 119 9.85 -12.03 2.42
C LYS A 119 9.35 -12.23 0.99
N SER A 120 8.52 -13.24 0.77
CA SER A 120 7.90 -13.54 -0.53
C SER A 120 6.39 -13.76 -0.33
N PRO A 121 5.63 -12.67 -0.09
CA PRO A 121 4.22 -12.75 0.24
C PRO A 121 3.33 -13.02 -0.98
N ILE A 122 2.26 -13.80 -0.76
CA ILE A 122 1.12 -13.96 -1.67
C ILE A 122 -0.16 -13.86 -0.83
N CYS A 123 -1.20 -13.20 -1.35
CA CYS A 123 -2.54 -13.28 -0.79
C CYS A 123 -3.30 -14.43 -1.46
N VAL A 124 -3.79 -15.39 -0.69
CA VAL A 124 -4.60 -16.52 -1.17
C VAL A 124 -6.00 -16.38 -0.61
N GLN A 125 -7.00 -16.30 -1.48
CA GLN A 125 -8.41 -16.32 -1.10
C GLN A 125 -8.96 -17.75 -1.16
N GLU A 126 -9.61 -18.18 -0.08
CA GLU A 126 -10.34 -19.44 -0.01
C GLU A 126 -11.70 -19.18 0.67
N GLY A 127 -12.78 -19.35 -0.09
CA GLY A 127 -14.12 -18.93 0.32
C GLY A 127 -14.19 -17.43 0.64
N ASN A 128 -14.66 -17.11 1.85
CA ASN A 128 -14.77 -15.74 2.35
C ASN A 128 -13.52 -15.26 3.08
N SER A 129 -12.51 -16.13 3.27
CA SER A 129 -11.29 -15.78 3.99
C SER A 129 -10.16 -15.44 3.02
N GLN A 130 -9.26 -14.57 3.47
CA GLN A 130 -8.02 -14.26 2.78
C GLN A 130 -6.84 -14.56 3.69
N PHE A 131 -5.84 -15.23 3.15
CA PHE A 131 -4.65 -15.67 3.86
C PHE A 131 -3.45 -15.01 3.23
N ILE A 132 -2.66 -14.29 4.02
CA ILE A 132 -1.34 -13.86 3.59
C ILE A 132 -0.39 -15.01 3.88
N VAL A 133 0.31 -15.48 2.86
CA VAL A 133 1.27 -16.58 2.97
C VAL A 133 2.66 -16.13 2.56
N ASP A 134 3.69 -16.69 3.20
CA ASP A 134 5.09 -16.52 2.78
C ASP A 134 5.56 -17.80 2.08
N THR A 135 6.02 -17.67 0.83
CA THR A 135 6.54 -18.81 0.07
C THR A 135 7.95 -19.21 0.52
N LEU A 136 8.62 -18.37 1.32
CA LEU A 136 9.95 -18.66 1.86
C LEU A 136 9.82 -19.14 3.31
N PHE A 137 10.22 -20.38 3.55
CA PHE A 137 10.28 -21.00 4.87
C PHE A 137 11.45 -21.99 4.92
N THR A 138 12.01 -22.19 6.11
CA THR A 138 13.14 -23.12 6.33
C THR A 138 12.69 -24.43 6.96
N GLU A 139 11.66 -24.39 7.79
CA GLU A 139 11.17 -25.53 8.54
C GLU A 139 9.65 -25.49 8.66
N VAL A 140 9.05 -26.67 8.83
CA VAL A 140 7.62 -26.87 9.06
C VAL A 140 7.39 -27.08 10.55
N TYR A 141 6.41 -26.36 11.10
CA TYR A 141 5.99 -26.40 12.51
C TYR A 141 4.48 -26.30 12.61
N ASP A 142 3.97 -26.40 13.83
CA ASP A 142 2.55 -26.43 14.12
C ASP A 142 1.90 -25.08 13.82
N ASP A 143 1.14 -24.99 12.74
CA ASP A 143 0.44 -23.78 12.32
C ASP A 143 -0.50 -24.06 11.13
N GLN A 144 -1.07 -23.01 10.53
CA GLN A 144 -1.75 -23.05 9.23
C GLN A 144 -0.74 -22.96 8.07
N TRP A 145 -0.95 -23.81 7.07
CA TRP A 145 -0.11 -23.92 5.89
C TRP A 145 -0.95 -24.05 4.63
N LEU A 146 -0.45 -23.51 3.52
CA LEU A 146 -0.95 -23.81 2.20
C LEU A 146 -0.28 -25.12 1.74
N VAL A 147 -1.09 -26.15 1.50
CA VAL A 147 -0.61 -27.48 1.13
C VAL A 147 -1.27 -27.95 -0.16
N GLU A 148 -0.57 -28.82 -0.88
CA GLU A 148 -1.08 -29.56 -2.03
C GLU A 148 -1.10 -31.06 -1.67
N ILE A 149 -2.30 -31.65 -1.73
CA ILE A 149 -2.57 -33.06 -1.41
C ILE A 149 -3.25 -33.67 -2.62
N GLU A 150 -2.61 -34.66 -3.25
CA GLU A 150 -3.12 -35.34 -4.46
C GLU A 150 -3.58 -34.36 -5.57
N GLY A 151 -2.83 -33.26 -5.76
CA GLY A 151 -3.11 -32.23 -6.76
C GLY A 151 -4.19 -31.22 -6.37
N LYS A 152 -4.74 -31.30 -5.15
CA LYS A 152 -5.69 -30.32 -4.60
C LYS A 152 -4.99 -29.43 -3.56
N ILE A 153 -5.14 -28.13 -3.74
CA ILE A 153 -4.55 -27.09 -2.90
C ILE A 153 -5.59 -26.57 -1.93
N SER A 154 -5.23 -26.47 -0.65
CA SER A 154 -6.08 -25.91 0.41
C SER A 154 -5.26 -25.35 1.57
N ILE A 155 -5.90 -24.54 2.42
CA ILE A 155 -5.32 -24.13 3.70
C ILE A 155 -5.64 -25.20 4.76
N CYS A 156 -4.60 -25.78 5.35
CA CYS A 156 -4.73 -26.81 6.38
C CYS A 156 -3.93 -26.43 7.63
N THR A 157 -4.39 -26.87 8.80
CA THR A 157 -3.58 -26.85 10.01
C THR A 157 -2.74 -28.12 10.06
N LEU A 158 -1.42 -27.94 10.14
CA LEU A 158 -0.46 -29.02 10.31
C LEU A 158 -0.03 -29.11 11.78
N THR A 159 0.04 -30.31 12.32
CA THR A 159 0.61 -30.58 13.65
C THR A 159 1.67 -31.68 13.52
N ARG A 160 2.90 -31.41 13.94
CA ARG A 160 4.02 -32.34 13.88
C ARG A 160 3.76 -33.55 14.78
N ILE A 161 4.00 -34.72 14.22
CA ILE A 161 4.03 -35.99 14.93
C ILE A 161 5.48 -36.52 14.83
N PRO A 162 6.03 -37.14 15.90
CA PRO A 162 7.34 -37.79 15.83
C PRO A 162 7.46 -38.72 14.63
N ILE A 163 8.70 -38.98 14.20
CA ILE A 163 8.99 -39.87 13.07
C ILE A 163 8.55 -39.24 11.73
N LYS A 164 8.77 -37.93 11.57
CA LYS A 164 8.52 -37.16 10.32
C LYS A 164 7.07 -37.25 9.80
N LYS A 165 6.11 -37.36 10.70
CA LYS A 165 4.68 -37.34 10.36
C LYS A 165 4.05 -36.00 10.68
N VAL A 166 2.91 -35.75 10.07
CA VAL A 166 2.05 -34.61 10.38
C VAL A 166 0.60 -35.08 10.47
N ARG A 167 -0.15 -34.49 11.39
CA ARG A 167 -1.61 -34.48 11.36
C ARG A 167 -2.05 -33.31 10.50
N VAL A 168 -2.88 -33.60 9.50
CA VAL A 168 -3.51 -32.59 8.64
C VAL A 168 -4.96 -32.42 9.10
N SER A 169 -5.38 -31.17 9.31
CA SER A 169 -6.75 -30.82 9.72
C SER A 169 -7.20 -29.51 9.08
N GLY A 170 -8.49 -29.16 9.21
CA GLY A 170 -9.07 -27.92 8.68
C GLY A 170 -9.86 -28.08 7.38
N VAL A 171 -9.66 -29.19 6.67
CA VAL A 171 -10.45 -29.56 5.48
C VAL A 171 -11.05 -30.95 5.70
N GLY A 172 -12.32 -31.01 6.11
CA GLY A 172 -13.00 -32.28 6.39
C GLY A 172 -12.47 -33.01 7.64
N MET A 173 -12.36 -34.35 7.56
CA MET A 173 -11.83 -35.16 8.66
C MET A 173 -10.29 -35.07 8.72
N ALA A 174 -9.75 -34.98 9.93
CA ALA A 174 -8.31 -34.99 10.13
C ALA A 174 -7.71 -36.37 9.84
N PHE A 175 -6.48 -36.38 9.34
CA PHE A 175 -5.73 -37.60 9.04
C PHE A 175 -4.23 -37.42 9.34
N ASP A 176 -3.50 -38.53 9.46
CA ASP A 176 -2.06 -38.53 9.69
C ASP A 176 -1.34 -39.10 8.46
N CYS A 177 -0.30 -38.43 8.00
CA CYS A 177 0.54 -38.89 6.88
C CYS A 177 2.02 -38.59 7.14
N ALA A 178 2.92 -39.14 6.32
CA ALA A 178 4.30 -38.67 6.32
C ALA A 178 4.35 -37.25 5.76
N ILE A 179 5.32 -36.44 6.21
CA ILE A 179 5.48 -35.07 5.68
C ILE A 179 5.81 -35.05 4.19
N GLU A 180 6.39 -36.14 3.67
CA GLU A 180 6.75 -36.32 2.27
C GLU A 180 5.57 -36.75 1.38
N ASP A 181 4.47 -37.21 1.97
CA ASP A 181 3.25 -37.60 1.24
C ASP A 181 2.43 -36.37 0.79
N ILE A 182 2.76 -35.18 1.29
CA ILE A 182 2.10 -33.92 0.95
C ILE A 182 3.14 -32.88 0.53
N LYS A 183 2.72 -31.92 -0.28
CA LYS A 183 3.59 -30.83 -0.70
C LYS A 183 3.21 -29.56 0.04
N ILE A 184 4.12 -29.08 0.87
CA ILE A 184 3.95 -27.86 1.66
C ILE A 184 4.43 -26.68 0.81
N LEU A 185 3.52 -25.77 0.49
CA LEU A 185 3.77 -24.69 -0.46
C LEU A 185 4.21 -23.41 0.23
N CYS A 186 3.47 -23.00 1.27
CA CYS A 186 3.67 -21.71 1.93
C CYS A 186 3.21 -21.77 3.38
N ARG A 187 3.82 -20.93 4.23
CA ARG A 187 3.36 -20.70 5.60
C ARG A 187 2.30 -19.60 5.62
N VAL A 188 1.21 -19.76 6.36
CA VAL A 188 0.26 -18.67 6.62
C VAL A 188 0.85 -17.73 7.67
N VAL A 189 0.86 -16.43 7.39
CA VAL A 189 1.37 -15.40 8.32
C VAL A 189 0.28 -14.47 8.84
N LEU A 190 -0.85 -14.38 8.16
CA LEU A 190 -2.00 -13.58 8.57
C LEU A 190 -3.28 -14.14 7.96
N THR A 191 -4.36 -14.17 8.75
CA THR A 191 -5.69 -14.59 8.32
C THR A 191 -6.68 -13.43 8.48
N ILE A 192 -7.41 -13.13 7.41
CA ILE A 192 -8.42 -12.07 7.33
C ILE A 192 -9.76 -12.74 7.03
N ARG A 193 -10.78 -12.50 7.85
CA ARG A 193 -12.13 -13.09 7.74
C ARG A 193 -13.19 -12.02 7.51
#